data_AF-A0A1G7KQ00-F1
#
_entry.id   AF-A0A1G7KQ00-F1
#
_cell.length_a   1.000
_cell.length_b   1.000
_cell.length_c   1.000
_cell.angle_alpha   90.00
_cell.angle_beta   90.00
_cell.angle_gamma   90.00
#
_symmetry.space_group_name_H-M   'P 1'
#
loop_
_entity.id
_entity.type
_entity.pdbx_description
1 polymer ?
#
loop_
_entity_poly.entity_id
_entity_poly.type
_entity_poly.pdbx_seq_one_letter_code
_entity_poly.pdbx_strand_id
1 'polypeptide(L)'
;MRVLRFDGSQKRRVYETPMGDGWVQEWPTGRCRAWWEGPGGEREDLGDFPGLEEAYEALEAAFARRVAEVGLDEEDLEPPF
;
A
#
# COMPACT_ATOMS: atom_id res chain seq x y z
N MET A 1 11.77 -0.45 1.29
CA MET A 1 12.63 -1.66 1.11
C MET A 1 12.33 -2.31 -0.25
N ARG A 2 13.32 -2.82 -0.99
CA ARG A 2 13.14 -3.52 -2.28
C ARG A 2 13.58 -4.98 -2.14
N VAL A 3 12.75 -5.90 -2.62
CA VAL A 3 12.96 -7.35 -2.57
C VAL A 3 12.92 -7.90 -3.99
N LEU A 4 14.05 -8.43 -4.46
CA LEU A 4 14.15 -9.12 -5.75
C LEU A 4 13.60 -10.54 -5.60
N ARG A 5 12.78 -10.96 -6.55
CA ARG A 5 12.15 -12.29 -6.58
C ARG A 5 12.79 -13.14 -7.68
N PHE A 6 12.69 -14.47 -7.53
CA PHE A 6 13.26 -15.42 -8.50
C PHE A 6 12.63 -15.32 -9.90
N ASP A 7 11.38 -14.88 -9.99
CA ASP A 7 10.69 -14.61 -11.26
C ASP A 7 11.12 -13.29 -11.94
N GLY A 8 12.18 -12.64 -11.41
CA GLY A 8 12.71 -11.37 -11.92
C GLY A 8 11.88 -10.15 -11.51
N SER A 9 10.76 -10.36 -10.82
CA SER A 9 9.94 -9.25 -10.32
C SER A 9 10.57 -8.60 -9.09
N GLN A 10 10.13 -7.38 -8.82
CA GLN A 10 10.67 -6.54 -7.78
C GLN A 10 9.53 -6.04 -6.89
N LYS A 11 9.46 -6.60 -5.68
CA LYS A 11 8.52 -6.17 -4.65
C LYS A 11 9.11 -4.99 -3.88
N ARG A 12 8.35 -3.92 -3.69
CA ARG A 12 8.71 -2.70 -2.97
C ARG A 12 7.70 -2.42 -1.88
N ARG A 13 8.17 -2.16 -0.67
CA ARG A 13 7.37 -1.53 0.39
C ARG A 13 7.39 -0.02 0.18
N VAL A 14 6.21 0.55 0.01
CA VAL A 14 5.98 1.99 -0.25
C VAL A 14 5.51 2.67 1.03
N TYR A 15 4.54 2.07 1.73
CA TYR A 15 4.07 2.53 3.02
C TYR A 15 4.40 1.54 4.12
N GLU A 16 4.70 2.06 5.30
CA GLU A 16 4.94 1.31 6.53
C GLU A 16 4.26 2.09 7.66
N THR A 17 3.13 1.59 8.13
CA THR A 17 2.22 2.33 9.03
C THR A 17 1.59 1.40 10.07
N PRO A 18 1.01 1.92 11.16
CA PRO A 18 0.24 1.11 12.11
C PRO A 18 -0.99 0.43 11.47
N MET A 19 -1.54 1.01 10.39
CA MET A 19 -2.65 0.46 9.61
C MET A 19 -2.21 -0.67 8.66
N GLY A 20 -0.92 -0.98 8.63
CA GLY A 20 -0.32 -1.97 7.74
C GLY A 20 0.70 -1.38 6.76
N ASP A 21 1.12 -2.23 5.83
CA ASP A 21 2.13 -1.96 4.82
C ASP A 21 1.52 -1.88 3.41
N GLY A 22 1.92 -0.85 2.67
CA GLY A 22 1.56 -0.69 1.26
C GLY A 22 2.64 -1.26 0.34
N TRP A 23 2.27 -2.12 -0.60
CA TRP A 23 3.21 -2.83 -1.45
C TRP A 23 2.93 -2.64 -2.94
N VAL A 24 4.01 -2.58 -3.72
CA VAL A 24 3.98 -2.63 -5.19
C VAL A 24 4.96 -3.68 -5.68
N GLN A 25 4.55 -4.54 -6.60
CA GLN A 25 5.41 -5.49 -7.29
C GLN A 25 5.43 -5.19 -8.79
N GLU A 26 6.61 -5.08 -9.37
CA GLU A 26 6.81 -4.82 -10.80
C GLU A 26 7.51 -6.02 -11.44
N TRP A 27 7.00 -6.48 -12.58
CA TRP A 27 7.63 -7.52 -13.39
C TRP A 27 8.50 -6.90 -14.50
N PRO A 28 9.46 -7.64 -15.07
CA PRO A 28 10.27 -7.15 -16.19
C PRO A 28 9.49 -6.70 -17.42
N THR A 29 8.22 -7.09 -17.53
CA THR A 29 7.30 -6.65 -18.59
C THR A 29 6.76 -5.23 -18.38
N GLY A 30 7.01 -4.60 -17.23
CA GLY A 30 6.43 -3.31 -16.82
C GLY A 30 5.09 -3.45 -16.09
N ARG A 31 4.42 -4.61 -16.17
CA ARG A 31 3.21 -4.89 -15.38
C ARG A 31 3.50 -4.70 -13.89
N CYS A 32 2.58 -4.06 -13.20
CA CYS A 32 2.65 -3.82 -11.78
C CYS A 32 1.43 -4.41 -11.06
N ARG A 33 1.60 -4.74 -9.78
CA ARG A 33 0.51 -5.14 -8.89
C ARG A 33 0.66 -4.41 -7.58
N ALA A 34 -0.42 -3.82 -7.08
CA ALA A 34 -0.45 -3.15 -5.80
C ALA A 34 -1.38 -3.87 -4.82
N TRP A 35 -1.01 -3.88 -3.55
CA TRP A 35 -1.86 -4.41 -2.48
C TRP A 35 -1.52 -3.75 -1.15
N TRP A 36 -2.48 -3.81 -0.23
CA TRP A 36 -2.27 -3.48 1.17
C TRP A 36 -2.17 -4.75 2.00
N GLU A 37 -1.25 -4.76 2.95
CA GLU A 37 -1.07 -5.83 3.94
C GLU A 37 -1.36 -5.23 5.31
N GLY A 38 -2.50 -5.55 5.92
CA GLY A 38 -2.88 -5.03 7.22
C GLY A 38 -2.06 -5.63 8.38
N PRO A 39 -2.21 -5.10 9.60
CA PRO A 39 -1.37 -5.48 10.75
C PRO A 39 -1.52 -6.95 11.16
N GLY A 40 -2.63 -7.60 10.83
CA GLY A 40 -2.85 -9.04 11.05
C GLY A 40 -2.32 -9.93 9.92
N GLY A 41 -1.70 -9.34 8.87
CA GLY A 41 -1.26 -10.04 7.67
C GLY A 41 -2.37 -10.25 6.64
N GLU A 42 -3.56 -9.68 6.84
CA GLU A 42 -4.63 -9.67 5.85
C GLU A 42 -4.22 -8.87 4.61
N ARG A 43 -4.56 -9.39 3.44
CA ARG A 43 -4.18 -8.77 2.17
C ARG A 43 -5.40 -8.25 1.41
N GLU A 44 -5.44 -6.95 1.16
CA GLU A 44 -6.38 -6.32 0.22
C GLU A 44 -5.66 -6.10 -1.12
N ASP A 45 -6.17 -6.73 -2.19
CA ASP A 45 -5.65 -6.50 -3.53
C ASP A 45 -6.21 -5.19 -4.11
N LEU A 46 -5.34 -4.28 -4.53
CA LEU A 46 -5.72 -2.98 -5.08
C LEU A 46 -5.80 -3.01 -6.60
N GLY A 47 -5.20 -4.02 -7.24
CA GLY A 47 -5.32 -4.28 -8.66
C GLY A 47 -3.99 -4.61 -9.35
N ASP A 48 -4.12 -4.89 -10.65
CA ASP A 48 -3.05 -5.08 -11.61
C ASP A 48 -3.04 -3.90 -12.59
N PHE A 49 -1.85 -3.34 -12.82
CA PHE A 49 -1.64 -2.08 -13.53
C PHE A 49 -0.62 -2.25 -14.65
N PRO A 50 -0.74 -1.48 -15.74
CA PRO A 50 0.22 -1.51 -16.85
C PRO A 50 1.56 -0.87 -16.50
N GLY A 51 1.59 0.00 -15.48
CA GLY A 51 2.76 0.76 -15.08
C GLY A 51 2.79 1.07 -13.59
N LEU A 52 3.88 1.72 -13.18
CA LEU A 52 4.12 2.04 -11.77
C LEU A 52 3.31 3.22 -11.28
N GLU A 53 3.08 4.20 -12.15
CA GLU A 53 2.33 5.41 -11.81
C GLU A 53 0.94 5.04 -11.33
N GLU A 54 0.20 4.26 -12.12
CA GLU A 54 -1.16 3.83 -11.77
C GLU A 54 -1.18 2.93 -10.52
N ALA A 55 -0.14 2.10 -10.35
CA ALA A 55 -0.01 1.27 -9.14
C ALA A 55 0.23 2.11 -7.88
N TYR A 56 0.99 3.21 -7.98
CA TYR A 56 1.21 4.13 -6.87
C TYR A 56 -0.03 4.98 -6.59
N GLU A 57 -0.71 5.48 -7.61
CA GLU A 57 -1.98 6.22 -7.45
C GLU A 57 -3.04 5.38 -6.72
N ALA A 58 -3.18 4.10 -7.10
CA ALA A 58 -4.10 3.18 -6.42
C ALA A 58 -3.71 2.97 -4.95
N LEU A 59 -2.41 2.89 -4.67
CA LEU A 59 -1.90 2.72 -3.30
C LEU A 59 -2.08 4.00 -2.46
N GLU A 60 -1.87 5.17 -3.06
CA GLU A 60 -2.10 6.47 -2.43
C GLU A 60 -3.58 6.67 -2.11
N ALA A 61 -4.47 6.34 -3.03
CA ALA A 61 -5.91 6.35 -2.78
C ALA A 61 -6.31 5.36 -1.67
N ALA A 62 -5.69 4.18 -1.61
CA ALA A 62 -5.92 3.22 -0.53
C ALA A 62 -5.44 3.74 0.83
N PHE A 63 -4.30 4.42 0.87
CA PHE A 63 -3.78 5.06 2.06
C PHE A 63 -4.69 6.22 2.51
N ALA A 64 -5.10 7.10 1.61
CA ALA A 64 -5.99 8.22 1.91
C ALA A 64 -7.34 7.76 2.48
N ARG A 65 -7.94 6.69 1.93
CA ARG A 65 -9.16 6.08 2.48
C ARG A 65 -8.97 5.62 3.92
N ARG A 66 -7.85 4.97 4.24
CA ARG A 66 -7.55 4.47 5.59
C ARG A 66 -7.28 5.61 6.57
N VAL A 67 -6.55 6.63 6.14
CA VAL A 67 -6.34 7.83 6.94
C VAL A 67 -7.67 8.52 7.22
N ALA A 68 -8.59 8.57 6.25
CA ALA A 68 -9.93 9.08 6.48
C ALA A 68 -10.74 8.17 7.43
N GLU A 69 -10.66 6.85 7.31
CA GLU A 69 -11.35 5.92 8.22
C GLU A 69 -10.86 6.04 9.67
N VAL A 70 -9.54 6.11 9.87
CA VAL A 70 -8.92 6.35 11.19
C VAL A 70 -9.11 7.79 11.66
N GLY A 71 -9.14 8.74 10.72
CA GLY A 71 -9.41 10.16 10.95
C GLY A 71 -10.87 10.45 11.31
N LEU A 72 -11.80 9.59 10.90
CA LEU A 72 -13.20 9.63 11.32
C LEU A 72 -13.39 9.10 12.76
N ASP A 73 -12.37 8.48 13.36
CA ASP A 73 -12.30 8.20 14.80
C ASP A 73 -11.63 9.36 15.60
N GLU A 74 -11.31 10.50 14.98
CA GLU A 74 -10.77 11.69 15.68
C GLU A 74 -11.81 12.44 16.56
N GLU A 75 -12.94 11.83 16.93
CA GLU A 75 -13.65 12.26 18.15
C GLU A 75 -12.89 11.86 19.45
N ASP A 76 -11.81 11.07 19.35
CA ASP A 76 -10.96 10.67 20.50
C ASP A 76 -9.53 11.25 20.49
N LEU A 77 -9.18 12.14 19.56
CA LEU A 77 -7.91 12.89 19.64
C LEU A 77 -8.10 14.20 20.39
N GLU A 78 -8.28 14.13 21.70
CA GLU A 78 -7.96 15.26 22.58
C GLU A 78 -6.45 15.56 22.42
N PRO A 79 -6.06 16.73 21.88
CA PRO A 79 -4.67 17.15 21.98
C PRO A 79 -4.34 17.31 23.47
N PRO A 80 -3.21 16.80 23.98
CA PRO A 80 -2.83 16.98 25.38
C PRO A 80 -2.30 18.40 25.61
N PHE A 81 -3.12 19.44 25.47
CA PHE A 81 -2.80 20.79 25.97
C PHE A 81 -4.06 21.60 26.30
#